data_AF-A0A7J3WDU5-F1
#
_entry.id   AF-A0A7J3WDU5-F1
#
_cell.length_a   1.000
_cell.length_b   1.000
_cell.length_c   1.000
_cell.angle_alpha   90.00
_cell.angle_beta   90.00
_cell.angle_gamma   90.00
#
_symmetry.space_group_name_H-M   'P 1'
#
loop_
_entity.id
_entity.type
_entity.pdbx_description
1 polymer ?
#
loop_
_entity_poly.entity_id
_entity_poly.type
_entity_poly.pdbx_seq_one_letter_code
_entity_poly.pdbx_strand_id
1 'polypeptide(L)'
;MQLSLDEHLKPDCRLLLLSSGYDGEKGQAYLKLMREDTGKVEVLYDNTGHQPYCYSDLNASEILESLKDISDSILSIDDEEKFDALRLRNVRLSKIVVKDPLTVGGRKNSIRERIKTWESDIPYHLNYLFDRGLICGMIYTMSDGELKPVIPEAAELQKLASQLRKIEISDLDEILKWLEILESGQLDPPYCALDIEVFSPVATRLPDPSKAEDPVIAVSMRGSDGRKEVFMLRRGDTAIETAGFDFKVSIYDSEKKMLEDVFDALSNYAIIATFNGDQFDLPYLHNRAKRLEVGKDKNRIVVGREGATFTNAAHVDLYSFFLNRSIQIYAFDNKYREYTLDAISQSLLGKGKISVERPISELSPRELAAYSYGDALLVYELLSNNERLIIRLILVLCRISRLPVEDLCRHGVSGWIKNLLYYEHRRRGWLIPRSEEI
;
A
#
# COMPACT_ATOMS: atom_id res chain seq x y z
N MET A 1 -2.25 -4.93 26.65
CA MET A 1 -1.59 -6.24 26.83
C MET A 1 -1.61 -6.91 25.46
N GLN A 2 -0.57 -6.66 24.67
CA GLN A 2 -0.45 -7.20 23.32
C GLN A 2 0.10 -8.61 23.50
N LEU A 3 -0.70 -9.63 23.23
CA LEU A 3 -0.19 -11.00 23.08
C LEU A 3 0.93 -10.90 22.04
N SER A 4 2.14 -11.34 22.38
CA SER A 4 3.24 -11.30 21.42
C SER A 4 2.80 -12.11 20.20
N LEU A 5 3.09 -11.60 18.99
CA LEU A 5 2.87 -12.38 17.77
C LEU A 5 3.55 -13.76 17.87
N ASP A 6 4.61 -13.87 18.68
CA ASP A 6 5.33 -15.11 18.99
C ASP A 6 4.42 -16.23 19.56
N GLU A 7 3.33 -15.93 20.27
CA GLU A 7 2.43 -16.98 20.77
C GLU A 7 1.53 -17.60 19.69
N HIS A 8 1.35 -16.91 18.55
CA HIS A 8 0.42 -17.32 17.47
C HIS A 8 1.11 -17.64 16.13
N LEU A 9 2.38 -17.25 15.98
CA LEU A 9 3.20 -17.58 14.83
C LEU A 9 3.95 -18.88 15.11
N LYS A 10 3.65 -19.92 14.33
CA LYS A 10 4.49 -21.13 14.34
C LYS A 10 5.89 -20.77 13.84
N PRO A 11 6.97 -21.36 14.39
CA PRO A 11 8.36 -21.07 14.01
C PRO A 11 8.64 -21.16 12.49
N ASP A 12 7.85 -21.93 11.74
CA ASP A 12 8.02 -22.13 10.30
C ASP A 12 6.93 -21.44 9.43
N CYS A 13 6.12 -20.55 10.01
CA CYS A 13 5.09 -19.85 9.24
C CYS A 13 5.74 -18.85 8.25
N ARG A 14 5.51 -19.05 6.94
CA ARG A 14 5.97 -18.12 5.90
C ARG A 14 5.05 -16.91 5.82
N LEU A 15 5.66 -15.74 5.79
CA LEU A 15 5.00 -14.43 5.86
C LEU A 15 5.39 -13.60 4.63
N LEU A 16 4.44 -13.22 3.79
CA LEU A 16 4.68 -12.26 2.72
C LEU A 16 4.57 -10.83 3.27
N LEU A 17 5.64 -10.05 3.18
CA LEU A 17 5.60 -8.64 3.52
C LEU A 17 4.93 -7.85 2.40
N LEU A 18 3.75 -7.29 2.66
CA LEU A 18 2.99 -6.53 1.66
C LEU A 18 3.21 -5.03 1.79
N SER A 19 3.23 -4.53 3.03
CA SER A 19 3.22 -3.10 3.26
C SER A 19 3.81 -2.70 4.61
N SER A 20 3.96 -1.39 4.80
CA SER A 20 4.41 -0.77 6.04
C SER A 20 3.67 0.55 6.27
N GLY A 21 3.64 1.01 7.51
CA GLY A 21 3.06 2.31 7.86
C GLY A 21 3.54 2.80 9.22
N TYR A 22 2.95 3.90 9.68
CA TYR A 22 3.22 4.48 10.99
C TYR A 22 1.91 4.70 11.74
N ASP A 23 1.85 4.25 12.99
CA ASP A 23 0.73 4.46 13.89
C ASP A 23 1.08 5.60 14.84
N GLY A 24 0.46 6.76 14.64
CA GLY A 24 0.73 7.97 15.42
C GLY A 24 0.20 7.90 16.85
N GLU A 25 -0.78 7.05 17.14
CA GLU A 25 -1.28 6.85 18.52
C GLU A 25 -0.30 6.00 19.33
N LYS A 26 0.31 5.00 18.69
CA LYS A 26 1.33 4.13 19.32
C LYS A 26 2.75 4.67 19.21
N GLY A 27 3.02 5.59 18.29
CA GLY A 27 4.37 6.11 18.04
C GLY A 27 5.31 5.10 17.38
N GLN A 28 4.77 4.14 16.62
CA GLN A 28 5.54 3.00 16.09
C GLN A 28 5.29 2.77 14.61
N ALA A 29 6.34 2.35 13.90
CA ALA A 29 6.17 1.75 12.58
C ALA A 29 5.46 0.40 12.69
N TYR A 30 4.76 -0.01 11.64
CA TYR A 30 4.16 -1.33 11.55
C TYR A 30 4.32 -1.92 10.16
N LEU A 31 4.21 -3.24 10.07
CA LEU A 31 4.27 -4.03 8.85
C LEU A 31 2.97 -4.80 8.67
N LYS A 32 2.55 -4.99 7.42
CA LYS A 32 1.45 -5.87 7.04
C LYS A 32 2.01 -7.16 6.45
N LEU A 33 1.85 -8.26 7.17
CA LEU A 33 2.42 -9.57 6.86
C LEU A 33 1.28 -10.54 6.56
N MET A 34 1.18 -11.03 5.32
CA MET A 34 0.24 -12.10 5.00
C MET A 34 0.85 -13.44 5.38
N ARG A 35 0.11 -14.23 6.16
CA ARG A 35 0.45 -15.63 6.45
C ARG A 35 0.13 -16.57 5.30
N GLU A 36 1.07 -17.45 4.95
CA GLU A 36 0.87 -18.47 3.92
C GLU A 36 -0.24 -19.48 4.29
N ASP A 37 -0.34 -19.89 5.55
CA ASP A 37 -1.24 -20.95 6.01
C ASP A 37 -2.73 -20.54 6.04
N THR A 38 -3.00 -19.27 6.28
CA THR A 38 -4.37 -18.73 6.42
C THR A 38 -4.75 -17.71 5.36
N GLY A 39 -3.78 -17.16 4.62
CA GLY A 39 -3.98 -16.03 3.71
C GLY A 39 -4.33 -14.71 4.41
N LYS A 40 -4.38 -14.68 5.74
CA LYS A 40 -4.74 -13.49 6.53
C LYS A 40 -3.53 -12.59 6.74
N VAL A 41 -3.78 -11.29 6.80
CA VAL A 41 -2.75 -10.29 7.11
C VAL A 41 -2.76 -9.97 8.60
N GLU A 42 -1.58 -10.09 9.20
CA GLU A 42 -1.30 -9.68 10.56
C GLU A 42 -0.48 -8.39 10.56
N VAL A 43 -0.71 -7.55 11.57
CA VAL A 43 0.02 -6.29 11.75
C VAL A 43 1.10 -6.49 12.80
N LEU A 44 2.36 -6.41 12.37
CA LEU A 44 3.51 -6.47 13.27
C LEU A 44 4.02 -5.04 13.54
N TYR A 45 3.94 -4.62 14.79
CA TYR A 45 4.50 -3.33 15.22
C TYR A 45 5.99 -3.45 15.50
N ASP A 46 6.72 -2.37 15.29
CA ASP A 46 8.14 -2.30 15.58
C ASP A 46 8.44 -2.61 17.07
N ASN A 47 9.31 -3.59 17.30
CA ASN A 47 9.81 -4.00 18.60
C ASN A 47 11.28 -3.58 18.84
N THR A 48 11.92 -2.89 17.90
CA THR A 48 13.34 -2.49 17.99
C THR A 48 13.55 -1.13 18.64
N GLY A 49 12.48 -0.35 18.81
CA GLY A 49 12.57 1.02 19.33
C GLY A 49 13.10 2.00 18.29
N HIS A 50 12.98 1.68 17.01
CA HIS A 50 13.40 2.54 15.92
C HIS A 50 12.63 3.88 16.00
N GLN A 51 13.34 4.99 15.77
CA GLN A 51 12.78 6.34 15.88
C GLN A 51 13.02 7.15 14.59
N PRO A 52 12.14 8.11 14.27
CA PRO A 52 12.37 9.05 13.18
C PRO A 52 13.63 9.88 13.41
N TYR A 53 14.35 10.19 12.34
CA TYR A 53 15.55 11.03 12.42
C TYR A 53 15.81 11.79 11.11
N CYS A 54 16.72 12.76 11.18
CA CYS A 54 17.39 13.37 10.02
C CYS A 54 18.85 13.70 10.37
N TYR A 55 19.64 14.16 9.40
CA TYR A 55 21.02 14.59 9.63
C TYR A 55 21.20 16.09 9.43
N SER A 56 22.15 16.70 10.13
CA SER A 56 22.60 18.07 9.93
C SER A 56 24.13 18.18 10.04
N ASP A 57 24.70 19.20 9.43
CA ASP A 57 26.13 19.54 9.51
C ASP A 57 26.44 20.48 10.70
N LEU A 58 25.41 20.94 11.41
CA LEU A 58 25.53 21.68 12.65
C LEU A 58 25.93 20.75 13.81
N ASN A 59 26.62 21.30 14.81
CA ASN A 59 26.91 20.58 16.05
C ASN A 59 25.73 20.61 17.03
N ALA A 60 25.77 19.78 18.07
CA ALA A 60 24.68 19.62 19.03
C ALA A 60 24.25 20.95 19.70
N SER A 61 25.19 21.83 20.05
CA SER A 61 24.88 23.12 20.68
C SER A 61 24.12 24.05 19.72
N GLU A 62 24.57 24.13 18.47
CA GLU A 62 23.93 24.93 17.41
C GLU A 62 22.51 24.42 17.09
N ILE A 63 22.34 23.09 17.08
CA ILE A 63 21.03 22.45 16.88
C ILE A 63 20.08 22.79 18.03
N LEU A 64 20.53 22.64 19.28
CA LEU A 64 19.70 22.94 20.45
C LEU A 64 19.34 24.43 20.56
N GLU A 65 20.24 25.32 20.16
CA GLU A 65 19.95 26.76 20.09
C GLU A 65 18.90 27.06 19.01
N SER A 66 19.07 26.49 17.81
CA SER A 66 18.20 26.70 16.65
C SER A 66 16.80 26.09 16.83
N LEU A 67 16.69 25.04 17.65
CA LEU A 67 15.47 24.25 17.85
C LEU A 67 14.96 24.29 19.30
N LYS A 68 15.35 25.30 20.08
CA LYS A 68 15.08 25.37 21.54
C LYS A 68 13.62 25.13 21.93
N ASP A 69 12.68 25.59 21.12
CA ASP A 69 11.24 25.51 21.36
C ASP A 69 10.62 24.16 21.02
N ILE A 70 11.37 23.28 20.32
CA ILE A 70 10.99 21.90 20.04
C ILE A 70 11.99 20.90 20.62
N SER A 71 12.88 21.35 21.51
CA SER A 71 13.92 20.52 22.14
C SER A 71 13.33 19.32 22.90
N ASP A 72 12.14 19.46 23.48
CA ASP A 72 11.40 18.37 24.13
C ASP A 72 11.02 17.22 23.17
N SER A 73 10.98 17.46 21.85
CA SER A 73 10.72 16.45 20.83
C SER A 73 11.98 15.74 20.35
N ILE A 74 13.17 16.26 20.67
CA ILE A 74 14.46 15.66 20.33
C ILE A 74 14.82 14.63 21.42
N LEU A 75 15.13 13.41 20.99
CA LEU A 75 15.49 12.30 21.86
C LEU A 75 17.00 12.20 22.05
N SER A 76 17.76 12.33 20.96
CA SER A 76 19.22 12.33 20.98
C SER A 76 19.77 13.12 19.80
N ILE A 77 21.02 13.56 19.95
CA ILE A 77 21.84 14.12 18.87
C ILE A 77 23.15 13.35 18.91
N ASP A 78 23.36 12.50 17.92
CA ASP A 78 24.50 11.58 17.87
C ASP A 78 25.42 11.91 16.70
N ASP A 79 26.75 11.93 16.92
CA ASP A 79 27.73 12.09 15.85
C ASP A 79 27.83 10.81 15.00
N GLU A 80 27.61 10.90 13.69
CA GLU A 80 27.71 9.78 12.75
C GLU A 80 28.58 10.14 11.54
N GLU A 81 29.38 9.19 11.06
CA GLU A 81 30.17 9.32 9.83
C GLU A 81 29.39 8.72 8.65
N LYS A 82 29.28 9.47 7.56
CA LYS A 82 28.68 9.04 6.29
C LYS A 82 29.64 9.28 5.14
N PHE A 83 29.49 8.53 4.06
CA PHE A 83 30.19 8.85 2.80
C PHE A 83 29.32 9.76 1.92
N ASP A 84 29.82 10.96 1.61
CA ASP A 84 29.22 11.87 0.64
C ASP A 84 29.65 11.45 -0.77
N ALA A 85 28.76 10.74 -1.47
CA ALA A 85 29.03 10.21 -2.80
C ALA A 85 29.14 11.30 -3.89
N LEU A 86 28.57 12.48 -3.70
CA LEU A 86 28.70 13.59 -4.64
C LEU A 86 30.10 14.21 -4.59
N ARG A 87 30.69 14.28 -3.39
CA ARG A 87 32.00 14.91 -3.16
C ARG A 87 33.13 13.90 -2.93
N LEU A 88 32.81 12.60 -2.96
CA LEU A 88 33.72 11.47 -2.79
C LEU A 88 34.57 11.58 -1.51
N ARG A 89 33.92 11.89 -0.38
CA ARG A 89 34.61 12.04 0.91
C ARG A 89 33.74 11.59 2.09
N ASN A 90 34.36 11.19 3.18
CA ASN A 90 33.65 11.01 4.44
C ASN A 90 33.29 12.38 5.05
N VAL A 91 32.10 12.45 5.64
CA VAL A 91 31.58 13.61 6.37
C VAL A 91 31.07 13.15 7.73
N ARG A 92 31.30 13.96 8.76
CA ARG A 92 30.68 13.78 10.08
C ARG A 92 29.44 14.66 10.17
N LEU A 93 28.34 14.10 10.61
CA LEU A 93 27.04 14.74 10.71
C LEU A 93 26.43 14.46 12.08
N SER A 94 25.62 15.39 12.56
CA SER A 94 24.74 15.17 13.71
C SER A 94 23.47 14.47 13.25
N LYS A 95 23.23 13.26 13.74
CA LYS A 95 21.96 12.54 13.62
C LYS A 95 21.00 13.05 14.69
N ILE A 96 19.92 13.69 14.28
CA ILE A 96 18.90 14.23 15.18
C ILE A 96 17.75 13.22 15.25
N VAL A 97 17.64 12.50 16.36
CA VAL A 97 16.57 11.52 16.60
C VAL A 97 15.42 12.21 17.32
N VAL A 98 14.17 11.97 16.89
CA VAL A 98 12.99 12.66 17.42
C VAL A 98 11.85 11.70 17.75
N LYS A 99 10.88 12.18 18.52
CA LYS A 99 9.72 11.39 18.99
C LYS A 99 8.73 11.00 17.89
N ASP A 100 8.58 11.83 16.86
CA ASP A 100 7.57 11.62 15.82
C ASP A 100 8.00 12.15 14.45
N PRO A 101 7.53 11.55 13.34
CA PRO A 101 7.93 11.96 12.00
C PRO A 101 7.61 13.42 11.65
N LEU A 102 6.55 14.00 12.24
CA LEU A 102 6.10 15.35 11.92
C LEU A 102 7.02 16.42 12.54
N THR A 103 7.80 16.05 13.55
CA THR A 103 8.91 16.86 14.08
C THR A 103 10.05 16.96 13.04
N VAL A 104 10.37 15.88 12.31
CA VAL A 104 11.37 15.92 11.22
C VAL A 104 10.89 16.80 10.07
N GLY A 105 9.68 16.54 9.56
CA GLY A 105 9.15 17.20 8.37
C GLY A 105 7.64 17.03 8.20
N GLY A 106 7.01 17.87 7.36
CA GLY A 106 5.58 17.76 7.02
C GLY A 106 4.64 18.69 7.80
N ARG A 107 5.17 19.48 8.74
CA ARG A 107 4.47 20.61 9.35
C ARG A 107 5.30 21.88 9.24
N LYS A 108 4.63 23.04 9.29
CA LYS A 108 5.30 24.33 9.54
C LYS A 108 6.10 24.20 10.84
N ASN A 109 7.28 24.81 10.90
CA ASN A 109 8.18 24.78 12.07
C ASN A 109 8.81 23.40 12.40
N SER A 110 8.75 22.41 11.50
CA SER A 110 9.55 21.18 11.65
C SER A 110 11.05 21.46 11.46
N ILE A 111 11.91 20.52 11.87
CA ILE A 111 13.38 20.66 11.80
C ILE A 111 13.84 21.05 10.40
N ARG A 112 13.30 20.38 9.38
CA ARG A 112 13.61 20.62 7.97
C ARG A 112 13.39 22.06 7.49
N GLU A 113 12.42 22.76 8.09
CA GLU A 113 12.07 24.13 7.71
C GLU A 113 12.95 25.19 8.41
N ARG A 114 13.77 24.77 9.38
CA ARG A 114 14.54 25.67 10.27
C ARG A 114 16.03 25.61 10.05
N ILE A 115 16.56 24.42 9.78
CA ILE A 115 17.98 24.21 9.58
C ILE A 115 18.23 23.35 8.33
N LYS A 116 19.45 23.42 7.81
CA LYS A 116 19.88 22.54 6.73
C LYS A 116 19.88 21.10 7.24
N THR A 117 19.14 20.24 6.54
CA THR A 117 19.02 18.83 6.87
C THR A 117 19.16 17.93 5.65
N TRP A 118 19.63 16.71 5.88
CA TRP A 118 19.63 15.60 4.93
C TRP A 118 18.70 14.50 5.43
N GLU A 119 18.22 13.67 4.50
CA GLU A 119 17.35 12.52 4.77
C GLU A 119 16.03 12.88 5.48
N SER A 120 15.67 14.16 5.52
CA SER A 120 14.44 14.68 6.14
C SER A 120 13.24 14.70 5.20
N ASP A 121 13.36 14.16 3.98
CA ASP A 121 12.29 14.03 2.98
C ASP A 121 12.04 12.56 2.59
N ILE A 122 12.24 11.67 3.55
CA ILE A 122 11.95 10.25 3.45
C ILE A 122 10.77 9.95 4.38
N PRO A 123 9.63 9.44 3.89
CA PRO A 123 8.56 8.95 4.74
C PRO A 123 9.07 7.97 5.78
N TYR A 124 8.66 8.14 7.05
CA TYR A 124 9.26 7.41 8.16
C TYR A 124 9.19 5.88 8.03
N HIS A 125 8.06 5.35 7.53
CA HIS A 125 7.92 3.91 7.33
C HIS A 125 8.91 3.36 6.29
N LEU A 126 9.27 4.14 5.26
CA LEU A 126 10.33 3.77 4.30
C LEU A 126 11.70 3.81 4.95
N ASN A 127 11.97 4.86 5.75
CA ASN A 127 13.20 4.95 6.53
C ASN A 127 13.39 3.72 7.43
N TYR A 128 12.34 3.32 8.13
CA TYR A 128 12.30 2.10 8.94
C TYR A 128 12.57 0.84 8.11
N LEU A 129 11.95 0.68 6.93
CA LEU A 129 12.23 -0.46 6.06
C LEU A 129 13.70 -0.52 5.63
N PHE A 130 14.32 0.63 5.29
CA PHE A 130 15.71 0.68 4.87
C PHE A 130 16.66 0.27 6.00
N ASP A 131 16.49 0.84 7.19
CA ASP A 131 17.36 0.56 8.34
C ASP A 131 17.20 -0.87 8.84
N ARG A 132 16.01 -1.46 8.67
CA ARG A 132 15.74 -2.86 9.02
C ARG A 132 16.09 -3.85 7.91
N GLY A 133 16.45 -3.39 6.71
CA GLY A 133 16.71 -4.25 5.55
C GLY A 133 15.48 -5.06 5.10
N LEU A 134 14.28 -4.52 5.32
CA LEU A 134 13.02 -5.19 5.01
C LEU A 134 12.52 -4.79 3.62
N ILE A 135 12.06 -5.77 2.85
CA ILE A 135 11.71 -5.64 1.44
C ILE A 135 10.30 -6.16 1.22
N CYS A 136 9.39 -5.27 0.82
CA CYS A 136 8.04 -5.69 0.45
C CYS A 136 8.06 -6.56 -0.81
N GLY A 137 7.17 -7.56 -0.86
CA GLY A 137 7.13 -8.61 -1.87
C GLY A 137 8.02 -9.82 -1.55
N MET A 138 8.88 -9.76 -0.53
CA MET A 138 9.67 -10.90 -0.05
C MET A 138 8.91 -11.72 0.99
N ILE A 139 9.30 -13.00 1.09
CA ILE A 139 8.80 -13.93 2.10
C ILE A 139 9.76 -13.94 3.28
N TYR A 140 9.23 -13.97 4.49
CA TYR A 140 9.95 -14.02 5.75
C TYR A 140 9.47 -15.17 6.62
N THR A 141 10.28 -15.60 7.57
CA THR A 141 9.87 -16.37 8.74
C THR A 141 10.15 -15.55 10.00
N MET A 142 9.44 -15.86 11.09
CA MET A 142 9.69 -15.25 12.39
C MET A 142 10.62 -16.16 13.20
N SER A 143 11.79 -15.66 13.59
CA SER A 143 12.74 -16.35 14.46
C SER A 143 13.23 -15.38 15.53
N ASP A 144 13.07 -15.75 16.81
CA ASP A 144 13.50 -14.95 17.97
C ASP A 144 13.01 -13.49 17.94
N GLY A 145 11.76 -13.26 17.51
CA GLY A 145 11.17 -11.93 17.40
C GLY A 145 11.68 -11.07 16.23
N GLU A 146 12.47 -11.66 15.33
CA GLU A 146 12.98 -11.03 14.11
C GLU A 146 12.47 -11.69 12.83
N LEU A 147 12.20 -10.87 11.83
CA LEU A 147 11.89 -11.34 10.48
C LEU A 147 13.18 -11.73 9.75
N LYS A 148 13.30 -13.00 9.37
CA LYS A 148 14.40 -13.51 8.54
C LYS A 148 13.88 -13.78 7.13
N PRO A 149 14.52 -13.24 6.07
CA PRO A 149 14.06 -13.46 4.70
C PRO A 149 14.26 -14.92 4.30
N VAL A 150 13.28 -15.48 3.59
CA VAL A 150 13.38 -16.79 2.95
C VAL A 150 14.03 -16.59 1.59
N ILE A 151 15.34 -16.86 1.54
CA ILE A 151 16.17 -16.75 0.34
C ILE A 151 16.46 -18.14 -0.25
N PRO A 152 16.72 -18.24 -1.58
CA PRO A 152 17.16 -19.48 -2.21
C PRO A 152 18.48 -20.00 -1.64
N GLU A 153 18.77 -21.29 -1.87
CA GLU A 153 20.02 -21.89 -1.41
C GLU A 153 21.23 -21.27 -2.14
N ALA A 154 22.33 -21.04 -1.42
CA ALA A 154 23.53 -20.42 -1.97
C ALA A 154 24.09 -21.16 -3.21
N ALA A 155 24.00 -22.49 -3.24
CA ALA A 155 24.46 -23.29 -4.38
C ALA A 155 23.62 -23.03 -5.65
N GLU A 156 22.32 -22.80 -5.51
CA GLU A 156 21.43 -22.45 -6.61
C GLU A 156 21.77 -21.05 -7.16
N LEU A 157 21.95 -20.07 -6.27
CA LEU A 157 22.34 -18.71 -6.63
C LEU A 157 23.69 -18.66 -7.34
N GLN A 158 24.68 -19.41 -6.87
CA GLN A 158 25.99 -19.52 -7.53
C GLN A 158 25.89 -20.13 -8.93
N LYS A 159 25.05 -21.17 -9.08
CA LYS A 159 24.78 -21.78 -10.39
C LYS A 159 24.16 -20.77 -11.34
N LEU A 160 23.16 -20.01 -10.91
CA LEU A 160 22.55 -18.95 -11.72
C LEU A 160 23.56 -17.85 -12.08
N ALA A 161 24.34 -17.38 -11.11
CA ALA A 161 25.37 -16.37 -11.33
C ALA A 161 26.40 -16.83 -12.38
N SER A 162 26.80 -18.11 -12.38
CA SER A 162 27.75 -18.65 -13.36
C SER A 162 27.25 -18.68 -14.81
N GLN A 163 25.92 -18.60 -15.02
CA GLN A 163 25.30 -18.60 -16.35
C GLN A 163 25.24 -17.21 -16.98
N LEU A 164 25.35 -16.17 -16.16
CA LEU A 164 25.35 -14.79 -16.61
C LEU A 164 26.67 -14.47 -17.33
N ARG A 165 26.57 -13.82 -18.48
CA ARG A 165 27.73 -13.44 -19.31
C ARG A 165 28.17 -12.02 -18.96
N LYS A 166 29.47 -11.73 -19.15
CA LYS A 166 30.07 -10.39 -18.95
C LYS A 166 29.99 -9.89 -17.49
N ILE A 167 30.23 -10.77 -16.53
CA ILE A 167 30.35 -10.39 -15.11
C ILE A 167 31.82 -10.15 -14.77
N GLU A 168 32.12 -9.02 -14.13
CA GLU A 168 33.39 -8.82 -13.43
C GLU A 168 33.33 -9.44 -12.03
N ILE A 169 34.44 -9.96 -11.53
CA ILE A 169 34.49 -10.58 -10.19
C ILE A 169 34.04 -9.59 -9.10
N SER A 170 34.28 -8.29 -9.30
CA SER A 170 33.84 -7.20 -8.42
C SER A 170 32.32 -7.06 -8.31
N ASP A 171 31.56 -7.53 -9.29
CA ASP A 171 30.09 -7.42 -9.30
C ASP A 171 29.39 -8.63 -8.68
N LEU A 172 30.13 -9.72 -8.42
CA LEU A 172 29.55 -11.00 -8.02
C LEU A 172 28.72 -10.89 -6.73
N ASP A 173 29.22 -10.17 -5.73
CA ASP A 173 28.51 -9.96 -4.46
C ASP A 173 27.19 -9.20 -4.65
N GLU A 174 27.15 -8.24 -5.58
CA GLU A 174 25.93 -7.48 -5.85
C GLU A 174 24.93 -8.34 -6.65
N ILE A 175 25.43 -9.09 -7.64
CA ILE A 175 24.63 -10.01 -8.44
C ILE A 175 23.95 -11.05 -7.56
N LEU A 176 24.69 -11.67 -6.64
CA LEU A 176 24.12 -12.66 -5.72
C LEU A 176 23.01 -12.06 -4.86
N LYS A 177 23.18 -10.84 -4.33
CA LYS A 177 22.13 -10.15 -3.57
C LYS A 177 20.88 -9.85 -4.40
N TRP A 178 21.03 -9.48 -5.67
CA TRP A 178 19.86 -9.31 -6.55
C TRP A 178 19.18 -10.65 -6.84
N LEU A 179 19.94 -11.72 -7.07
CA LEU A 179 19.39 -13.06 -7.27
C LEU A 179 18.64 -13.56 -6.04
N GLU A 180 19.13 -13.31 -4.81
CA GLU A 180 18.42 -13.67 -3.56
C GLU A 180 16.97 -13.15 -3.53
N ILE A 181 16.74 -12.00 -4.14
CA ILE A 181 15.45 -11.30 -4.12
C ILE A 181 14.59 -11.66 -5.34
N LEU A 182 15.20 -11.68 -6.53
CA LEU A 182 14.49 -11.95 -7.77
C LEU A 182 14.08 -13.42 -7.89
N GLU A 183 14.89 -14.33 -7.34
CA GLU A 183 14.63 -15.77 -7.32
C GLU A 183 13.96 -16.24 -6.01
N SER A 184 13.66 -15.32 -5.09
CA SER A 184 12.86 -15.67 -3.91
C SER A 184 11.48 -16.17 -4.32
N GLY A 185 11.00 -17.19 -3.61
CA GLY A 185 9.70 -17.79 -3.86
C GLY A 185 8.55 -16.78 -3.89
N GLN A 186 7.45 -17.16 -4.51
CA GLN A 186 6.26 -16.32 -4.65
C GLN A 186 5.11 -16.95 -3.88
N LEU A 187 4.42 -16.15 -3.06
CA LEU A 187 3.11 -16.50 -2.51
C LEU A 187 2.02 -15.79 -3.30
N ASP A 188 0.86 -16.44 -3.39
CA ASP A 188 -0.32 -15.90 -4.04
C ASP A 188 -1.27 -15.30 -2.99
N PRO A 189 -1.26 -13.96 -2.80
CA PRO A 189 -2.14 -13.34 -1.83
C PRO A 189 -3.61 -13.47 -2.24
N PRO A 190 -4.54 -13.81 -1.31
CA PRO A 190 -5.96 -13.70 -1.60
C PRO A 190 -6.31 -12.23 -1.84
N TYR A 191 -7.15 -11.98 -2.84
CA TYR A 191 -7.50 -10.62 -3.25
C TYR A 191 -8.99 -10.45 -3.52
N CYS A 192 -9.49 -9.23 -3.37
CA CYS A 192 -10.89 -8.86 -3.65
C CYS A 192 -10.96 -7.55 -4.41
N ALA A 193 -11.78 -7.50 -5.46
CA ALA A 193 -12.20 -6.26 -6.06
C ALA A 193 -13.41 -5.69 -5.31
N LEU A 194 -13.43 -4.37 -5.13
CA LEU A 194 -14.47 -3.61 -4.44
C LEU A 194 -14.90 -2.43 -5.32
N ASP A 195 -16.21 -2.20 -5.38
CA ASP A 195 -16.85 -1.07 -6.04
C ASP A 195 -18.07 -0.61 -5.21
N ILE A 196 -18.38 0.68 -5.22
CA ILE A 196 -19.55 1.23 -4.52
C ILE A 196 -20.45 2.07 -5.44
N GLU A 197 -21.75 2.05 -5.11
CA GLU A 197 -22.72 2.98 -5.66
C GLU A 197 -23.29 3.85 -4.57
N VAL A 198 -23.31 5.15 -4.82
CA VAL A 198 -23.84 6.16 -3.91
C VAL A 198 -25.08 6.79 -4.51
N PHE A 199 -26.11 6.96 -3.69
CA PHE A 199 -27.31 7.66 -4.13
C PHE A 199 -26.98 9.11 -4.50
N SER A 200 -27.39 9.54 -5.70
CA SER A 200 -27.35 10.96 -6.06
C SER A 200 -28.76 11.47 -6.40
N PRO A 201 -29.30 12.44 -5.64
CA PRO A 201 -30.63 13.00 -5.90
C PRO A 201 -30.68 13.83 -7.19
N VAL A 202 -29.52 14.30 -7.68
CA VAL A 202 -29.40 15.07 -8.92
C VAL A 202 -28.36 14.36 -9.79
N ALA A 203 -28.76 13.87 -10.96
CA ALA A 203 -27.92 13.04 -11.82
C ALA A 203 -26.53 13.64 -12.16
N THR A 204 -26.43 14.96 -12.21
CA THR A 204 -25.18 15.68 -12.51
C THR A 204 -24.32 15.99 -11.29
N ARG A 205 -24.83 15.75 -10.06
CA ARG A 205 -24.10 16.02 -8.82
C ARG A 205 -23.25 14.79 -8.47
N LEU A 206 -21.94 14.97 -8.51
CA LEU A 206 -21.00 13.99 -7.97
C LEU A 206 -21.01 14.04 -6.43
N PRO A 207 -21.19 12.91 -5.73
CA PRO A 207 -21.08 12.87 -4.29
C PRO A 207 -19.68 13.28 -3.82
N ASP A 208 -19.60 14.03 -2.71
CA ASP A 208 -18.33 14.42 -2.10
C ASP A 208 -17.87 13.34 -1.11
N PRO A 209 -16.78 12.60 -1.39
CA PRO A 209 -16.31 11.52 -0.53
C PRO A 209 -15.77 11.99 0.82
N SER A 210 -15.40 13.27 0.95
CA SER A 210 -15.00 13.85 2.25
C SER A 210 -16.21 14.09 3.15
N LYS A 211 -17.37 14.43 2.57
CA LYS A 211 -18.59 14.72 3.34
C LYS A 211 -19.47 13.49 3.54
N ALA A 212 -19.51 12.58 2.55
CA ALA A 212 -20.27 11.34 2.54
C ALA A 212 -21.74 11.50 3.00
N GLU A 213 -22.42 12.53 2.50
CA GLU A 213 -23.76 12.93 2.94
C GLU A 213 -24.85 11.96 2.49
N ASP A 214 -24.71 11.43 1.28
CA ASP A 214 -25.68 10.54 0.66
C ASP A 214 -25.49 9.08 1.09
N PRO A 215 -26.53 8.25 1.07
CA PRO A 215 -26.42 6.82 1.35
C PRO A 215 -25.61 6.07 0.30
N VAL A 216 -24.77 5.12 0.75
CA VAL A 216 -24.27 4.04 -0.09
C VAL A 216 -25.44 3.09 -0.36
N ILE A 217 -25.74 2.85 -1.63
CA ILE A 217 -26.90 2.07 -2.07
C ILE A 217 -26.54 0.69 -2.59
N ALA A 218 -25.30 0.50 -3.05
CA ALA A 218 -24.75 -0.81 -3.34
C ALA A 218 -23.26 -0.84 -3.01
N VAL A 219 -22.77 -2.01 -2.61
CA VAL A 219 -21.34 -2.34 -2.54
C VAL A 219 -21.16 -3.69 -3.19
N SER A 220 -20.28 -3.77 -4.19
CA SER A 220 -20.03 -4.98 -4.96
C SER A 220 -18.65 -5.54 -4.66
N MET A 221 -18.59 -6.87 -4.51
CA MET A 221 -17.37 -7.58 -4.16
C MET A 221 -17.17 -8.83 -5.03
N ARG A 222 -15.96 -8.95 -5.58
CA ARG A 222 -15.52 -10.16 -6.29
C ARG A 222 -14.19 -10.65 -5.72
N GLY A 223 -14.22 -11.80 -5.05
CA GLY A 223 -13.09 -12.38 -4.33
C GLY A 223 -12.40 -13.52 -5.07
N SER A 224 -11.10 -13.68 -4.83
CA SER A 224 -10.29 -14.79 -5.35
C SER A 224 -10.64 -16.14 -4.73
N ASP A 225 -11.38 -16.14 -3.61
CA ASP A 225 -11.98 -17.29 -2.95
C ASP A 225 -13.27 -17.78 -3.63
N GLY A 226 -13.66 -17.14 -4.74
CA GLY A 226 -14.88 -17.44 -5.47
C GLY A 226 -16.08 -16.58 -5.07
N ARG A 227 -15.96 -15.69 -4.06
CA ARG A 227 -17.03 -14.77 -3.66
C ARG A 227 -17.53 -13.94 -4.85
N LYS A 228 -18.85 -13.85 -4.97
CA LYS A 228 -19.57 -12.98 -5.91
C LYS A 228 -20.76 -12.38 -5.17
N GLU A 229 -20.67 -11.13 -4.72
CA GLU A 229 -21.69 -10.58 -3.84
C GLU A 229 -21.93 -9.10 -4.07
N VAL A 230 -23.20 -8.70 -3.97
CA VAL A 230 -23.65 -7.30 -3.92
C VAL A 230 -24.43 -7.09 -2.63
N PHE A 231 -24.00 -6.13 -1.83
CA PHE A 231 -24.68 -5.65 -0.64
C PHE A 231 -25.51 -4.45 -1.04
N MET A 232 -26.84 -4.54 -0.94
CA MET A 232 -27.75 -3.49 -1.41
C MET A 232 -28.58 -2.91 -0.28
N LEU A 233 -28.69 -1.58 -0.24
CA LEU A 233 -29.61 -0.88 0.64
C LEU A 233 -31.02 -0.88 0.05
N ARG A 234 -32.03 -1.26 0.83
CA ARG A 234 -33.43 -1.19 0.41
C ARG A 234 -33.84 0.25 0.13
N ARG A 235 -34.44 0.49 -1.03
CA ARG A 235 -35.00 1.79 -1.44
C ARG A 235 -36.50 1.64 -1.73
N GLY A 236 -37.34 2.14 -0.84
CA GLY A 236 -38.79 2.02 -0.93
C GLY A 236 -39.31 0.59 -0.74
N ASP A 237 -40.59 0.39 -1.08
CA ASP A 237 -41.31 -0.88 -0.85
C ASP A 237 -41.21 -1.89 -2.01
N THR A 238 -40.44 -1.55 -3.06
CA THR A 238 -40.32 -2.42 -4.23
C THR A 238 -39.65 -3.74 -3.86
N ALA A 239 -40.30 -4.86 -4.19
CA ALA A 239 -39.69 -6.18 -4.08
C ALA A 239 -38.45 -6.24 -4.98
N ILE A 240 -37.32 -6.60 -4.39
CA ILE A 240 -36.04 -6.70 -5.11
C ILE A 240 -35.94 -8.13 -5.65
N GLU A 241 -36.13 -8.29 -6.96
CA GLU A 241 -35.99 -9.59 -7.62
C GLU A 241 -34.50 -9.95 -7.80
N THR A 242 -34.02 -10.85 -6.94
CA THR A 242 -32.61 -11.30 -6.92
C THR A 242 -32.37 -12.61 -7.66
N ALA A 243 -33.41 -13.23 -8.22
CA ALA A 243 -33.30 -14.52 -8.89
C ALA A 243 -32.56 -14.42 -10.24
N GLY A 244 -31.82 -15.47 -10.60
CA GLY A 244 -31.16 -15.61 -11.90
C GLY A 244 -29.81 -14.88 -12.06
N PHE A 245 -29.30 -14.23 -11.02
CA PHE A 245 -27.91 -13.76 -11.00
C PHE A 245 -26.95 -14.92 -10.73
N ASP A 246 -25.75 -14.85 -11.30
CA ASP A 246 -24.64 -15.75 -10.98
C ASP A 246 -23.85 -15.28 -9.73
N PHE A 247 -24.33 -14.22 -9.07
CA PHE A 247 -23.81 -13.63 -7.86
C PHE A 247 -24.93 -13.48 -6.81
N LYS A 248 -24.53 -13.43 -5.53
CA LYS A 248 -25.46 -13.27 -4.41
C LYS A 248 -25.81 -11.79 -4.24
N VAL A 249 -27.09 -11.49 -4.04
CA VAL A 249 -27.56 -10.15 -3.66
C VAL A 249 -28.11 -10.20 -2.24
N SER A 250 -27.45 -9.48 -1.33
CA SER A 250 -27.82 -9.36 0.07
C SER A 250 -28.49 -7.99 0.29
N ILE A 251 -29.75 -7.98 0.73
CA ILE A 251 -30.55 -6.76 0.90
C ILE A 251 -30.54 -6.34 2.37
N TYR A 252 -30.33 -5.06 2.63
CA TYR A 252 -30.24 -4.46 3.95
C TYR A 252 -31.27 -3.35 4.15
N ASP A 253 -31.92 -3.34 5.30
CA ASP A 253 -32.79 -2.23 5.73
C ASP A 253 -32.00 -1.13 6.46
N SER A 254 -30.78 -1.45 6.89
CA SER A 254 -29.88 -0.53 7.61
C SER A 254 -28.55 -0.43 6.88
N GLU A 255 -28.21 0.77 6.43
CA GLU A 255 -26.93 1.07 5.80
C GLU A 255 -25.76 0.78 6.77
N LYS A 256 -25.94 1.07 8.06
CA LYS A 256 -24.93 0.76 9.09
C LYS A 256 -24.59 -0.73 9.10
N LYS A 257 -25.61 -1.59 9.12
CA LYS A 257 -25.40 -3.05 9.11
C LYS A 257 -24.80 -3.54 7.80
N MET A 258 -25.20 -2.94 6.68
CA MET A 258 -24.61 -3.21 5.37
C MET A 258 -23.09 -2.94 5.37
N LEU A 259 -22.67 -1.77 5.86
CA LEU A 259 -21.24 -1.42 5.92
C LEU A 259 -20.46 -2.31 6.89
N GLU A 260 -21.04 -2.67 8.04
CA GLU A 260 -20.40 -3.61 8.97
C GLU A 260 -20.12 -4.97 8.30
N ASP A 261 -21.11 -5.53 7.60
CA ASP A 261 -20.95 -6.82 6.91
C ASP A 261 -19.95 -6.74 5.74
N VAL A 262 -19.89 -5.60 5.05
CA VAL A 262 -18.88 -5.34 4.01
C VAL A 262 -17.47 -5.34 4.61
N PHE A 263 -17.25 -4.64 5.73
CA PHE A 263 -15.93 -4.61 6.37
C PHE A 263 -15.50 -5.98 6.91
N ASP A 264 -16.45 -6.76 7.43
CA ASP A 264 -16.20 -8.15 7.84
C ASP A 264 -15.84 -9.03 6.64
N ALA A 265 -16.54 -8.88 5.51
CA ALA A 265 -16.25 -9.61 4.28
C ALA A 265 -14.85 -9.30 3.73
N LEU A 266 -14.41 -8.05 3.79
CA LEU A 266 -13.09 -7.60 3.32
C LEU A 266 -11.93 -8.15 4.17
N SER A 267 -12.18 -8.56 5.41
CA SER A 267 -11.13 -8.98 6.36
C SER A 267 -10.37 -10.25 5.98
N ASN A 268 -10.85 -11.01 4.98
CA ASN A 268 -10.25 -12.28 4.54
C ASN A 268 -9.28 -12.13 3.37
N TYR A 269 -9.05 -10.92 2.86
CA TYR A 269 -8.20 -10.69 1.70
C TYR A 269 -6.95 -9.92 2.08
N ALA A 270 -5.83 -10.33 1.52
CA ALA A 270 -4.54 -9.70 1.74
C ALA A 270 -4.34 -8.48 0.83
N ILE A 271 -4.99 -8.48 -0.34
CA ILE A 271 -5.06 -7.34 -1.26
C ILE A 271 -6.52 -6.98 -1.50
N ILE A 272 -6.87 -5.71 -1.34
CA ILE A 272 -8.15 -5.17 -1.78
C ILE A 272 -7.88 -4.21 -2.92
N ALA A 273 -8.61 -4.35 -4.02
CA ALA A 273 -8.42 -3.54 -5.20
C ALA A 273 -9.68 -2.79 -5.58
N THR A 274 -9.49 -1.58 -6.08
CA THR A 274 -10.54 -0.68 -6.54
C THR A 274 -10.13 -0.08 -7.88
N PHE A 275 -11.00 0.71 -8.49
CA PHE A 275 -10.65 1.58 -9.60
C PHE A 275 -11.06 3.00 -9.25
N ASN A 276 -10.09 3.87 -8.94
CA ASN A 276 -10.27 5.22 -8.40
C ASN A 276 -10.77 5.25 -6.94
N GLY A 277 -10.55 4.16 -6.18
CA GLY A 277 -10.97 4.07 -4.79
C GLY A 277 -10.15 4.88 -3.80
N ASP A 278 -8.93 5.31 -4.15
CA ASP A 278 -8.17 6.27 -3.32
C ASP A 278 -8.84 7.64 -3.29
N GLN A 279 -9.48 8.04 -4.39
CA GLN A 279 -10.14 9.34 -4.54
C GLN A 279 -11.62 9.30 -4.16
N PHE A 280 -12.28 8.13 -4.23
CA PHE A 280 -13.72 8.02 -4.05
C PHE A 280 -14.12 6.92 -3.06
N ASP A 281 -14.10 5.65 -3.46
CA ASP A 281 -14.73 4.54 -2.74
C ASP A 281 -14.32 4.46 -1.27
N LEU A 282 -13.02 4.43 -1.00
CA LEU A 282 -12.51 4.19 0.35
C LEU A 282 -12.68 5.41 1.26
N PRO A 283 -12.34 6.65 0.85
CA PRO A 283 -12.69 7.82 1.65
C PRO A 283 -14.19 7.95 1.88
N TYR A 284 -15.03 7.65 0.88
CA TYR A 284 -16.49 7.69 1.01
C TYR A 284 -16.97 6.69 2.06
N LEU A 285 -16.59 5.42 1.96
CA LEU A 285 -16.94 4.37 2.92
C LEU A 285 -16.46 4.70 4.33
N HIS A 286 -15.22 5.21 4.47
CA HIS A 286 -14.66 5.59 5.76
C HIS A 286 -15.47 6.71 6.42
N ASN A 287 -15.75 7.80 5.69
CA ASN A 287 -16.48 8.95 6.21
C ASN A 287 -17.96 8.61 6.44
N ARG A 288 -18.57 7.78 5.58
CA ARG A 288 -19.94 7.31 5.74
C ARG A 288 -20.08 6.45 6.99
N ALA A 289 -19.19 5.50 7.19
CA ALA A 289 -19.15 4.65 8.39
C ALA A 289 -19.05 5.50 9.67
N LYS A 290 -18.24 6.57 9.65
CA LYS A 290 -18.14 7.52 10.76
C LYS A 290 -19.46 8.26 11.03
N ARG A 291 -20.17 8.70 9.98
CA ARG A 291 -21.49 9.36 10.11
C ARG A 291 -22.58 8.43 10.65
N LEU A 292 -22.52 7.15 10.31
CA LEU A 292 -23.43 6.11 10.79
C LEU A 292 -23.02 5.53 12.14
N GLU A 293 -21.97 6.06 12.76
CA GLU A 293 -21.43 5.62 14.05
C GLU A 293 -21.08 4.11 14.05
N VAL A 294 -20.56 3.61 12.93
CA VAL A 294 -19.93 2.28 12.87
C VAL A 294 -18.73 2.29 13.82
N GLY A 295 -18.60 1.24 14.63
CA GLY A 295 -17.51 1.11 15.59
C GLY A 295 -16.14 1.28 14.94
N LYS A 296 -15.23 2.02 15.57
CA LYS A 296 -13.86 2.24 15.05
C LYS A 296 -13.09 0.94 14.85
N ASP A 297 -13.37 -0.06 15.67
CA ASP A 297 -12.82 -1.42 15.61
C ASP A 297 -13.34 -2.23 14.41
N LYS A 298 -14.52 -1.88 13.90
CA LYS A 298 -15.12 -2.51 12.70
C LYS A 298 -14.69 -1.84 11.41
N ASN A 299 -14.55 -0.51 11.38
CA ASN A 299 -14.09 0.18 10.18
C ASN A 299 -12.60 -0.11 9.94
N ARG A 300 -12.32 -0.91 8.91
CA ARG A 300 -10.96 -1.33 8.56
C ARG A 300 -10.24 -0.33 7.66
N ILE A 301 -10.91 0.69 7.14
CA ILE A 301 -10.34 1.66 6.20
C ILE A 301 -9.64 2.78 6.97
N VAL A 302 -8.40 3.06 6.60
CA VAL A 302 -7.58 4.15 7.10
C VAL A 302 -7.32 5.12 5.95
N VAL A 303 -7.79 6.36 6.07
CA VAL A 303 -7.56 7.40 5.07
C VAL A 303 -6.27 8.16 5.43
N GLY A 304 -5.30 8.11 4.52
CA GLY A 304 -4.03 8.83 4.63
C GLY A 304 -3.97 10.03 3.69
N ARG A 305 -2.79 10.66 3.62
CA ARG A 305 -2.55 11.84 2.77
C ARG A 305 -2.49 11.51 1.28
N GLU A 306 -1.92 10.35 0.94
CA GLU A 306 -1.66 9.93 -0.46
C GLU A 306 -2.68 8.92 -0.98
N GLY A 307 -3.69 8.58 -0.18
CA GLY A 307 -4.72 7.61 -0.51
C GLY A 307 -5.25 6.91 0.73
N ALA A 308 -6.09 5.91 0.53
CA ALA A 308 -6.66 5.11 1.60
C ALA A 308 -6.02 3.72 1.65
N THR A 309 -6.06 3.08 2.80
CA THR A 309 -5.55 1.72 2.99
C THR A 309 -6.43 0.97 3.97
N PHE A 310 -6.10 -0.29 4.22
CA PHE A 310 -6.79 -1.13 5.20
C PHE A 310 -5.87 -1.47 6.36
N THR A 311 -6.43 -1.58 7.55
CA THR A 311 -5.70 -2.02 8.76
C THR A 311 -5.07 -3.41 8.56
N ASN A 312 -5.72 -4.30 7.82
CA ASN A 312 -5.32 -5.70 7.62
C ASN A 312 -5.34 -6.13 6.14
N ALA A 313 -5.05 -5.22 5.21
CA ALA A 313 -4.82 -5.56 3.81
C ALA A 313 -3.98 -4.47 3.14
N ALA A 314 -3.31 -4.80 2.04
CA ALA A 314 -2.78 -3.80 1.13
C ALA A 314 -3.90 -3.32 0.18
N HIS A 315 -3.89 -2.04 -0.16
CA HIS A 315 -4.80 -1.48 -1.16
C HIS A 315 -4.09 -1.33 -2.51
N VAL A 316 -4.75 -1.73 -3.59
CA VAL A 316 -4.30 -1.50 -4.97
C VAL A 316 -5.37 -0.70 -5.71
N ASP A 317 -5.14 0.59 -5.91
CA ASP A 317 -5.95 1.39 -6.82
C ASP A 317 -5.47 1.17 -8.26
N LEU A 318 -6.27 0.44 -9.05
CA LEU A 318 -5.92 0.16 -10.44
C LEU A 318 -5.92 1.41 -11.31
N TYR A 319 -6.69 2.44 -10.97
CA TYR A 319 -6.67 3.70 -11.72
C TYR A 319 -5.27 4.32 -11.64
N SER A 320 -4.74 4.50 -10.43
CA SER A 320 -3.39 5.02 -10.19
C SER A 320 -2.31 4.15 -10.85
N PHE A 321 -2.44 2.81 -10.73
CA PHE A 321 -1.52 1.86 -11.35
C PHE A 321 -1.47 2.01 -12.88
N PHE A 322 -2.62 2.08 -13.55
CA PHE A 322 -2.67 2.21 -15.01
C PHE A 322 -2.35 3.62 -15.51
N LEU A 323 -2.50 4.65 -14.67
CA LEU A 323 -2.06 6.02 -14.97
C LEU A 323 -0.53 6.11 -15.11
N ASN A 324 0.21 5.18 -14.51
CA ASN A 324 1.66 5.13 -14.61
C ASN A 324 2.09 4.86 -16.07
N ARG A 325 2.72 5.86 -16.69
CA ARG A 325 3.18 5.79 -18.09
C ARG A 325 4.16 4.64 -18.36
N SER A 326 4.98 4.26 -17.39
CA SER A 326 5.91 3.14 -17.56
C SER A 326 5.18 1.81 -17.56
N ILE A 327 4.12 1.66 -16.77
CA ILE A 327 3.23 0.49 -16.84
C ILE A 327 2.55 0.44 -18.20
N GLN A 328 1.96 1.55 -18.65
CA GLN A 328 1.32 1.63 -19.97
C GLN A 328 2.25 1.24 -21.11
N ILE A 329 3.46 1.82 -21.15
CA ILE A 329 4.40 1.67 -22.25
C ILE A 329 5.11 0.32 -22.20
N TYR A 330 5.72 -0.02 -21.05
CA TYR A 330 6.65 -1.16 -20.99
C TYR A 330 5.98 -2.47 -20.58
N ALA A 331 4.99 -2.43 -19.68
CA ALA A 331 4.30 -3.65 -19.23
C ALA A 331 3.14 -4.02 -20.16
N PHE A 332 2.46 -3.01 -20.73
CA PHE A 332 1.26 -3.21 -21.55
C PHE A 332 1.38 -2.74 -23.00
N ASP A 333 2.58 -2.34 -23.46
CA ASP A 333 2.87 -2.02 -24.87
C ASP A 333 1.88 -1.01 -25.50
N ASN A 334 1.50 0.03 -24.75
CA ASN A 334 0.53 1.05 -25.14
C ASN A 334 -0.84 0.50 -25.61
N LYS A 335 -1.26 -0.68 -25.13
CA LYS A 335 -2.54 -1.30 -25.50
C LYS A 335 -3.77 -0.46 -25.17
N TYR A 336 -3.69 0.40 -24.15
CA TYR A 336 -4.76 1.32 -23.77
C TYR A 336 -4.30 2.77 -23.91
N ARG A 337 -5.22 3.67 -24.26
CA ARG A 337 -4.96 5.12 -24.45
C ARG A 337 -5.70 6.00 -23.44
N GLU A 338 -6.89 5.58 -23.05
CA GLU A 338 -7.73 6.23 -22.03
C GLU A 338 -7.64 5.45 -20.72
N TYR A 339 -7.86 6.15 -19.60
CA TYR A 339 -7.65 5.61 -18.25
C TYR A 339 -8.95 5.31 -17.50
N THR A 340 -10.07 5.19 -18.21
CA THR A 340 -11.35 4.78 -17.60
C THR A 340 -11.38 3.27 -17.42
N LEU A 341 -12.14 2.77 -16.43
CA LEU A 341 -12.30 1.32 -16.23
C LEU A 341 -12.82 0.65 -17.50
N ASP A 342 -13.77 1.29 -18.19
CA ASP A 342 -14.33 0.79 -19.45
C ASP A 342 -13.27 0.66 -20.55
N ALA A 343 -12.52 1.73 -20.84
CA ALA A 343 -11.53 1.72 -21.91
C ALA A 343 -10.38 0.73 -21.64
N ILE A 344 -9.90 0.66 -20.40
CA ILE A 344 -8.85 -0.28 -20.01
C ILE A 344 -9.36 -1.72 -20.10
N SER A 345 -10.56 -2.00 -19.59
CA SER A 345 -11.14 -3.34 -19.66
C SER A 345 -11.39 -3.77 -21.10
N GLN A 346 -11.88 -2.87 -21.95
CA GLN A 346 -12.08 -3.17 -23.37
C GLN A 346 -10.75 -3.48 -24.06
N SER A 347 -9.70 -2.71 -23.75
CA SER A 347 -8.38 -2.87 -24.36
C SER A 347 -7.64 -4.14 -23.89
N LEU A 348 -7.78 -4.50 -22.62
CA LEU A 348 -6.99 -5.57 -21.99
C LEU A 348 -7.75 -6.90 -21.84
N LEU A 349 -9.08 -6.85 -21.73
CA LEU A 349 -9.96 -8.01 -21.52
C LEU A 349 -10.92 -8.24 -22.70
N GLY A 350 -11.13 -7.26 -23.57
CA GLY A 350 -12.16 -7.32 -24.62
C GLY A 350 -13.58 -7.22 -24.07
N LYS A 351 -13.75 -6.71 -22.84
CA LYS A 351 -15.03 -6.54 -22.14
C LYS A 351 -15.18 -5.11 -21.66
N GLY A 352 -16.37 -4.54 -21.80
CA GLY A 352 -16.72 -3.20 -21.32
C GLY A 352 -17.67 -3.23 -20.13
N LYS A 353 -17.93 -2.05 -19.57
CA LYS A 353 -18.94 -1.82 -18.54
C LYS A 353 -20.34 -2.17 -19.05
N ILE A 354 -21.21 -2.56 -18.12
CA ILE A 354 -22.64 -2.70 -18.41
C ILE A 354 -23.21 -1.30 -18.68
N SER A 355 -23.78 -1.11 -19.86
CA SER A 355 -24.38 0.17 -20.25
C SER A 355 -25.73 0.35 -19.58
N VAL A 356 -25.96 1.55 -19.03
CA VAL A 356 -27.23 1.97 -18.44
C VAL A 356 -27.71 3.25 -19.12
N GLU A 357 -28.99 3.29 -19.49
CA GLU A 357 -29.59 4.43 -20.22
C GLU A 357 -30.11 5.53 -19.29
N ARG A 358 -30.21 5.22 -17.98
CA ARG A 358 -30.80 6.09 -16.95
C ARG A 358 -29.78 6.41 -15.85
N PRO A 359 -29.93 7.53 -15.13
CA PRO A 359 -29.11 7.81 -13.96
C PRO A 359 -29.17 6.69 -12.92
N ILE A 360 -28.07 6.48 -12.19
CA ILE A 360 -27.95 5.43 -11.16
C ILE A 360 -29.08 5.48 -10.11
N SER A 361 -29.56 6.67 -9.78
CA SER A 361 -30.67 6.88 -8.83
C SER A 361 -32.02 6.37 -9.32
N GLU A 362 -32.21 6.23 -10.64
CA GLU A 362 -33.44 5.78 -11.28
C GLU A 362 -33.42 4.30 -11.70
N LEU A 363 -32.27 3.63 -11.56
CA LEU A 363 -32.14 2.21 -11.87
C LEU A 363 -32.99 1.37 -10.93
N SER A 364 -33.68 0.38 -11.51
CA SER A 364 -34.34 -0.65 -10.72
C SER A 364 -33.31 -1.39 -9.86
N PRO A 365 -33.72 -1.99 -8.73
CA PRO A 365 -32.80 -2.76 -7.89
C PRO A 365 -32.02 -3.83 -8.67
N ARG A 366 -32.65 -4.47 -9.67
CA ARG A 366 -32.01 -5.47 -10.53
C ARG A 366 -30.94 -4.86 -11.44
N GLU A 367 -31.23 -3.73 -12.08
CA GLU A 367 -30.27 -3.02 -12.94
C GLU A 367 -29.08 -2.50 -12.11
N LEU A 368 -29.34 -1.93 -10.94
CA LEU A 368 -28.29 -1.44 -10.04
C LEU A 368 -27.36 -2.58 -9.58
N ALA A 369 -27.92 -3.73 -9.20
CA ALA A 369 -27.14 -4.89 -8.79
C ALA A 369 -26.23 -5.39 -9.92
N ALA A 370 -26.78 -5.50 -11.14
CA ALA A 370 -26.03 -5.94 -12.31
C ALA A 370 -24.91 -4.94 -12.65
N TYR A 371 -25.24 -3.64 -12.70
CA TYR A 371 -24.31 -2.56 -13.01
C TYR A 371 -23.12 -2.53 -12.04
N SER A 372 -23.38 -2.42 -10.74
CA SER A 372 -22.31 -2.33 -9.72
C SER A 372 -21.48 -3.61 -9.67
N TYR A 373 -22.10 -4.79 -9.79
CA TYR A 373 -21.34 -6.03 -9.84
C TYR A 373 -20.46 -6.12 -11.08
N GLY A 374 -20.93 -5.60 -12.22
CA GLY A 374 -20.16 -5.53 -13.45
C GLY A 374 -18.84 -4.77 -13.27
N ASP A 375 -18.86 -3.63 -12.58
CA ASP A 375 -17.66 -2.84 -12.32
C ASP A 375 -16.66 -3.56 -11.42
N ALA A 376 -17.12 -4.11 -10.28
CA ALA A 376 -16.26 -4.95 -9.42
C ALA A 376 -15.72 -6.19 -10.17
N LEU A 377 -16.51 -6.79 -11.06
CA LEU A 377 -16.09 -7.92 -11.87
C LEU A 377 -14.98 -7.55 -12.84
N LEU A 378 -15.07 -6.40 -13.53
CA LEU A 378 -14.01 -5.92 -14.43
C LEU A 378 -12.70 -5.68 -13.67
N VAL A 379 -12.76 -5.05 -12.50
CA VAL A 379 -11.58 -4.84 -11.63
C VAL A 379 -10.94 -6.18 -11.24
N TYR A 380 -11.76 -7.16 -10.83
CA TYR A 380 -11.27 -8.50 -10.51
C TYR A 380 -10.65 -9.20 -11.73
N GLU A 381 -11.29 -9.10 -12.89
CA GLU A 381 -10.83 -9.75 -14.11
C GLU A 381 -9.49 -9.18 -14.58
N LEU A 382 -9.29 -7.85 -14.48
CA LEU A 382 -8.00 -7.20 -14.74
C LEU A 382 -6.88 -7.81 -13.87
N LEU A 383 -7.16 -8.05 -12.59
CA LEU A 383 -6.20 -8.65 -11.66
C LEU A 383 -5.99 -10.14 -11.90
N SER A 384 -7.04 -10.89 -12.28
CA SER A 384 -6.96 -12.34 -12.46
C SER A 384 -6.36 -12.76 -13.81
N ASN A 385 -6.37 -11.85 -14.80
CA ASN A 385 -5.95 -12.12 -16.16
C ASN A 385 -4.46 -12.53 -16.25
N ASN A 386 -4.13 -13.34 -17.26
CA ASN A 386 -2.77 -13.86 -17.51
C ASN A 386 -2.10 -14.43 -16.26
N GLU A 387 -2.81 -15.32 -15.56
CA GLU A 387 -2.37 -15.94 -14.30
C GLU A 387 -1.95 -14.89 -13.26
N ARG A 388 -2.82 -13.90 -13.02
CA ARG A 388 -2.57 -12.82 -12.05
C ARG A 388 -1.33 -11.98 -12.35
N LEU A 389 -1.09 -11.68 -13.63
CA LEU A 389 0.08 -10.94 -14.09
C LEU A 389 0.28 -9.62 -13.32
N ILE A 390 -0.77 -8.85 -13.08
CA ILE A 390 -0.68 -7.55 -12.39
C ILE A 390 -0.19 -7.73 -10.95
N ILE A 391 -0.74 -8.69 -10.20
CA ILE A 391 -0.34 -8.95 -8.81
C ILE A 391 1.14 -9.39 -8.76
N ARG A 392 1.53 -10.33 -9.63
CA ARG A 392 2.94 -10.78 -9.71
C ARG A 392 3.88 -9.64 -10.08
N LEU A 393 3.49 -8.80 -11.05
CA LEU A 393 4.26 -7.64 -11.47
C LEU A 393 4.41 -6.63 -10.33
N ILE A 394 3.35 -6.31 -9.60
CA ILE A 394 3.39 -5.43 -8.42
C ILE A 394 4.39 -5.96 -7.40
N LEU A 395 4.30 -7.25 -7.03
CA LEU A 395 5.18 -7.82 -6.01
C LEU A 395 6.66 -7.85 -6.44
N VAL A 396 6.95 -8.15 -7.70
CA VAL A 396 8.32 -8.07 -8.24
C VAL A 396 8.82 -6.63 -8.28
N LEU A 397 7.99 -5.67 -8.68
CA LEU A 397 8.36 -4.25 -8.68
C LEU A 397 8.55 -3.70 -7.26
N CYS A 398 7.80 -4.16 -6.26
CA CYS A 398 8.05 -3.87 -4.85
C CYS A 398 9.45 -4.35 -4.43
N ARG A 399 9.82 -5.58 -4.80
CA ARG A 399 11.15 -6.13 -4.54
C ARG A 399 12.26 -5.28 -5.15
N ILE A 400 12.10 -4.85 -6.40
CA ILE A 400 13.09 -4.04 -7.13
C ILE A 400 13.17 -2.62 -6.56
N SER A 401 12.03 -1.96 -6.38
CA SER A 401 11.95 -0.54 -5.97
C SER A 401 12.11 -0.32 -4.47
N ARG A 402 11.99 -1.38 -3.66
CA ARG A 402 11.94 -1.33 -2.18
C ARG A 402 10.75 -0.56 -1.65
N LEU A 403 9.68 -0.47 -2.43
CA LEU A 403 8.44 0.20 -2.03
C LEU A 403 7.40 -0.83 -1.55
N PRO A 404 6.61 -0.48 -0.52
CA PRO A 404 5.34 -1.14 -0.23
C PRO A 404 4.40 -1.20 -1.44
N VAL A 405 3.43 -2.13 -1.40
CA VAL A 405 2.44 -2.30 -2.48
C VAL A 405 1.70 -1.00 -2.79
N GLU A 406 1.20 -0.31 -1.76
CA GLU A 406 0.46 0.93 -1.92
C GLU A 406 1.32 2.05 -2.55
N ASP A 407 2.52 2.29 -2.01
CA ASP A 407 3.45 3.31 -2.49
C ASP A 407 3.89 3.06 -3.93
N LEU A 408 4.12 1.79 -4.30
CA LEU A 408 4.45 1.42 -5.68
C LEU A 408 3.34 1.82 -6.64
N CYS A 409 2.08 1.50 -6.31
CA CYS A 409 0.93 1.71 -7.19
C CYS A 409 0.56 3.20 -7.34
N ARG A 410 0.99 4.06 -6.41
CA ARG A 410 0.68 5.50 -6.40
C ARG A 410 1.78 6.37 -6.99
N HIS A 411 3.00 5.85 -7.09
CA HIS A 411 4.14 6.59 -7.61
C HIS A 411 4.46 6.24 -9.07
N GLY A 412 5.00 7.24 -9.78
CA GLY A 412 5.62 7.03 -11.09
C GLY A 412 6.97 6.30 -10.97
N VAL A 413 7.49 5.83 -12.12
CA VAL A 413 8.78 5.11 -12.18
C VAL A 413 9.96 5.87 -11.57
N SER A 414 9.95 7.21 -11.64
CA SER A 414 10.99 8.04 -11.01
C SER A 414 11.00 7.89 -9.49
N GLY A 415 9.82 7.74 -8.87
CA GLY A 415 9.69 7.45 -7.45
C GLY A 415 10.26 6.08 -7.08
N TRP A 416 10.05 5.07 -7.95
CA TRP A 416 10.58 3.73 -7.76
C TRP A 416 12.11 3.71 -7.80
N ILE A 417 12.70 4.37 -8.80
CA ILE A 417 14.15 4.50 -8.94
C ILE A 417 14.74 5.29 -7.78
N LYS A 418 14.10 6.42 -7.39
CA LYS A 418 14.52 7.21 -6.23
C LYS A 418 14.58 6.36 -4.96
N ASN A 419 13.55 5.57 -4.71
CA ASN A 419 13.47 4.74 -3.51
C ASN A 419 14.52 3.61 -3.50
N LEU A 420 14.76 2.97 -4.65
CA LEU A 420 15.86 2.02 -4.80
C LEU A 420 17.21 2.69 -4.49
N LEU A 421 17.47 3.88 -5.06
CA LEU A 421 18.71 4.61 -4.81
C LEU A 421 18.87 4.97 -3.32
N TYR A 422 17.79 5.38 -2.64
CA TYR A 422 17.81 5.67 -1.20
C TYR A 422 18.19 4.43 -0.39
N TYR A 423 17.56 3.28 -0.66
CA TYR A 423 17.91 2.01 -0.03
C TYR A 423 19.39 1.65 -0.26
N GLU A 424 19.86 1.78 -1.49
CA GLU A 424 21.24 1.45 -1.87
C GLU A 424 22.27 2.38 -1.20
N HIS A 425 21.95 3.67 -1.02
CA HIS A 425 22.78 4.60 -0.23
C HIS A 425 22.80 4.18 1.24
N ARG A 426 21.62 3.90 1.82
CA ARG A 426 21.51 3.52 3.23
C ARG A 426 22.32 2.27 3.54
N ARG A 427 22.17 1.22 2.73
CA ARG A 427 22.89 -0.06 2.88
C ARG A 427 24.42 0.11 2.84
N ARG A 428 24.92 1.11 2.11
CA ARG A 428 26.37 1.40 1.98
C ARG A 428 26.88 2.42 3.00
N GLY A 429 26.03 2.96 3.88
CA GLY A 429 26.40 4.05 4.79
C GLY A 429 26.68 5.37 4.07
N TRP A 430 26.10 5.56 2.89
CA TRP A 430 26.24 6.80 2.12
C TRP A 430 25.18 7.81 2.54
N LEU A 431 25.54 9.08 2.53
CA LEU A 431 24.60 10.18 2.73
C LEU A 431 23.70 10.30 1.52
N ILE A 432 22.38 10.25 1.71
CA ILE A 432 21.45 10.57 0.62
C ILE A 432 21.47 12.09 0.42
N PRO A 433 21.88 12.58 -0.77
CA PRO A 433 22.00 14.00 -1.03
C PRO A 433 20.63 14.66 -1.08
N ARG A 434 20.61 15.98 -0.83
CA ARG A 434 19.40 16.77 -1.06
C ARG A 434 19.18 17.04 -2.54
N SER A 435 17.93 17.24 -2.93
CA SER A 435 17.58 17.63 -4.30
C SER A 435 18.27 18.92 -4.76
N GLU A 436 18.56 19.87 -3.86
CA GLU A 436 19.25 21.12 -4.22
C GLU A 436 20.77 20.98 -4.40
N GLU A 437 21.35 19.81 -4.09
CA GLU A 437 22.77 19.52 -4.26
C GLU A 437 23.09 18.73 -5.55
N ILE A 438 22.06 18.21 -6.22
CA ILE A 438 22.11 17.49 -7.50
C ILE A 438 21.84 18.50 -8.62
#